data_AF-A0AAU0Y2H1-F1
#
_entry.id   AF-A0AAU0Y2H1-F1
#
_cell.length_a   1.000
_cell.length_b   1.000
_cell.length_c   1.000
_cell.angle_alpha   90.00
_cell.angle_beta   90.00
_cell.angle_gamma   90.00
#
_symmetry.space_group_name_H-M   'P 1'
#
loop_
_entity.id
_entity.type
_entity.pdbx_description
1 polymer ?
#
loop_
_entity_poly.entity_id
_entity_poly.type
_entity_poly.pdbx_seq_one_letter_code
_entity_poly.pdbx_strand_id
1 'polypeptide(L)'
;MPNLPPTAPTARGIFERLDVEWEVLCADTSVQAAVTDWLVTDRLADDVAAVTDSWVRGLGPAQLLAALRPPNGTVTDALTDAVLRALLRRAAGRDRSATLAARVIVQAMIPAAVRMTRGQVRPFGGRTFDDIGHMTIAALYVVARSGRIHTRPGRPAANLALDTLRHVCRELTADREEHGEDLAAAQDLADSTPGPAEMAEAQTVRAAAAAAGLQPTGAVSEGEAGRARLELLELVLDAMSSGTLSPADGRAIAWHYTTDPVTDTAAATRTGTTATAWQRRRSRAVARLSASLQLRPAA
;
A
#
# COMPACT_ATOMS: atom_id res chain seq x y z
N MET A 1 -1.66 5.30 -46.94
CA MET A 1 -1.45 4.93 -45.53
C MET A 1 -1.72 6.18 -44.69
N PRO A 2 -2.74 6.20 -43.83
CA PRO A 2 -2.98 7.35 -42.98
C PRO A 2 -1.95 7.38 -41.84
N ASN A 3 -1.29 8.53 -41.70
CA ASN A 3 -0.37 8.83 -40.60
C ASN A 3 -1.11 8.68 -39.26
N LEU A 4 -0.67 7.71 -38.46
CA LEU A 4 -1.02 7.66 -37.04
C LEU A 4 -0.40 8.88 -36.35
N PRO A 5 -1.17 9.60 -35.51
CA PRO A 5 -0.62 10.68 -34.69
C PRO A 5 0.44 10.10 -33.73
N PRO A 6 1.48 10.88 -33.38
CA PRO A 6 2.45 10.46 -32.38
C PRO A 6 1.72 10.16 -31.07
N THR A 7 1.93 8.94 -30.58
CA THR A 7 1.46 8.46 -29.27
C THR A 7 1.72 9.51 -28.20
N ALA A 8 0.65 9.90 -27.50
CA ALA A 8 0.70 10.81 -26.36
C ALA A 8 1.83 10.38 -25.40
N PRO A 9 2.57 11.33 -24.80
CA PRO A 9 3.63 11.01 -23.86
C PRO A 9 3.04 10.18 -22.72
N THR A 10 3.66 9.04 -22.46
CA THR A 10 3.39 8.08 -21.39
C THR A 10 3.06 8.79 -20.08
N ALA A 11 1.99 8.32 -19.41
CA ALA A 11 1.42 8.88 -18.20
C ALA A 11 2.48 9.10 -17.11
N ARG A 12 3.00 10.32 -17.04
CA ARG A 12 3.87 10.79 -15.96
C ARG A 12 3.07 10.77 -14.66
N GLY A 13 3.60 10.11 -13.63
CA GLY A 13 2.95 10.00 -12.32
C GLY A 13 2.70 11.36 -11.67
N ILE A 14 1.71 11.45 -10.77
CA ILE A 14 1.21 12.72 -10.23
C ILE A 14 2.31 13.63 -9.65
N PHE A 15 3.28 13.08 -8.93
CA PHE A 15 4.35 13.87 -8.32
C PHE A 15 5.31 14.47 -9.37
N GLU A 16 5.68 13.69 -10.39
CA GLU A 16 6.52 14.18 -11.48
C GLU A 16 5.80 15.26 -12.30
N ARG A 17 4.48 15.14 -12.47
CA ARG A 17 3.67 16.20 -13.11
C ARG A 17 3.71 17.49 -12.30
N LEU A 18 3.55 17.41 -10.98
CA LEU A 18 3.61 18.57 -10.09
C LEU A 18 4.98 19.27 -10.15
N ASP A 19 6.08 18.51 -10.24
CA ASP A 19 7.42 19.10 -10.35
C ASP A 19 7.61 19.84 -11.68
N VAL A 20 7.12 19.28 -12.79
CA VAL A 20 7.20 19.94 -14.10
C VAL A 20 6.33 21.20 -14.16
N GLU A 21 5.10 21.14 -13.64
CA GLU A 21 4.25 22.32 -13.52
C GLU A 21 4.85 23.38 -12.61
N TRP A 22 5.61 22.98 -11.59
CA TRP A 22 6.27 23.88 -10.67
C TRP A 22 7.40 24.67 -11.34
N GLU A 23 8.18 24.03 -12.22
CA GLU A 23 9.21 24.73 -13.01
C GLU A 23 8.60 25.83 -13.89
N VAL A 24 7.48 25.52 -14.56
CA VAL A 24 6.74 26.49 -15.38
C VAL A 24 6.21 27.64 -14.52
N LEU A 25 5.64 27.34 -13.35
CA LEU A 25 5.11 28.34 -12.43
C LEU A 25 6.21 29.25 -11.86
N CYS A 26 7.41 28.70 -11.60
CA CYS A 26 8.54 29.50 -11.13
C CYS A 26 9.09 30.45 -12.20
N ALA A 27 8.91 30.14 -13.49
CA ALA A 27 9.35 31.00 -14.59
C ALA A 27 8.37 32.16 -14.90
N ASP A 28 7.14 32.12 -14.38
CA ASP A 28 6.12 33.15 -14.60
C ASP A 28 6.42 34.42 -13.78
N THR A 29 6.68 35.53 -14.46
CA THR A 29 7.03 36.83 -13.84
C THR A 29 5.89 37.42 -13.02
N SER A 30 4.63 37.16 -13.39
CA SER A 30 3.46 37.61 -12.62
C SER A 30 3.36 36.88 -11.27
N VAL A 31 3.70 35.59 -11.28
CA VAL A 31 3.76 34.76 -10.08
C VAL A 31 4.93 35.18 -9.20
N GLN A 32 6.10 35.45 -9.79
CA GLN A 32 7.25 35.99 -9.07
C GLN A 32 6.90 37.30 -8.36
N ALA A 33 6.32 38.27 -9.08
CA ALA A 33 5.92 39.56 -8.52
C ALA A 33 4.90 39.42 -7.38
N ALA A 34 3.90 38.53 -7.53
CA ALA A 34 2.93 38.25 -6.49
C ALA A 34 3.60 37.68 -5.22
N VAL A 35 4.52 36.72 -5.36
CA VAL A 35 5.21 36.14 -4.21
C VAL A 35 6.15 37.15 -3.54
N THR A 36 6.83 38.00 -4.31
CA THR A 36 7.62 39.11 -3.75
C THR A 36 6.74 40.02 -2.88
N ASP A 37 5.60 40.47 -3.41
CA ASP A 37 4.66 41.35 -2.70
C ASP A 37 4.15 40.73 -1.39
N TRP A 38 3.88 39.43 -1.40
CA TRP A 38 3.47 38.69 -0.21
C TRP A 38 4.54 38.70 0.88
N LEU A 39 5.78 38.43 0.51
CA LEU A 39 6.90 38.38 1.44
C LEU A 39 7.18 39.75 2.05
N VAL A 40 7.03 40.82 1.27
CA VAL A 40 7.12 42.20 1.78
C VAL A 40 5.97 42.50 2.73
N THR A 41 4.74 42.17 2.35
CA THR A 41 3.52 42.42 3.16
C THR A 41 3.58 41.68 4.50
N ASP A 42 4.02 40.43 4.51
CA ASP A 42 4.14 39.60 5.72
C ASP A 42 5.43 39.88 6.51
N ARG A 43 6.29 40.80 6.04
CA ARG A 43 7.61 41.12 6.63
C ARG A 43 8.54 39.91 6.76
N LEU A 44 8.50 39.02 5.78
CA LEU A 44 9.32 37.81 5.70
C LEU A 44 10.43 37.92 4.64
N ALA A 45 10.46 39.01 3.86
CA ALA A 45 11.39 39.18 2.74
C ALA A 45 12.85 39.07 3.16
N ASP A 46 13.27 39.79 4.20
CA ASP A 46 14.66 39.82 4.67
C ASP A 46 15.10 38.46 5.22
N ASP A 47 14.24 37.82 6.03
CA ASP A 47 14.52 36.51 6.64
C ASP A 47 14.65 35.42 5.57
N VAL A 48 13.76 35.42 4.57
CA VAL A 48 13.83 34.48 3.44
C VAL A 48 15.07 34.76 2.60
N ALA A 49 15.36 36.02 2.27
CA ALA A 49 16.54 36.39 1.48
C ALA A 49 17.85 35.97 2.15
N ALA A 50 17.95 36.12 3.47
CA ALA A 50 19.10 35.72 4.26
C ALA A 50 19.35 34.21 4.22
N VAL A 51 18.29 33.41 4.27
CA VAL A 51 18.38 31.94 4.25
C VAL A 51 18.65 31.38 2.86
N THR A 52 18.16 32.04 1.81
CA THR A 52 18.30 31.55 0.43
C THR A 52 19.45 32.19 -0.34
N ASP A 53 20.28 33.02 0.32
CA ASP A 53 21.39 33.78 -0.28
C ASP A 53 20.97 34.51 -1.57
N SER A 54 19.74 35.03 -1.59
CA SER A 54 19.07 35.50 -2.80
C SER A 54 19.01 37.02 -2.94
N TRP A 55 19.85 37.75 -2.19
CA TRP A 55 19.90 39.22 -2.24
C TRP A 55 20.10 39.80 -3.66
N VAL A 56 20.56 38.99 -4.62
CA VAL A 56 20.85 39.38 -6.01
C VAL A 56 19.80 38.89 -7.04
N ARG A 57 18.98 37.88 -6.71
CA ARG A 57 17.93 37.32 -7.61
C ARG A 57 16.59 37.42 -6.90
N GLY A 58 15.70 38.28 -7.37
CA GLY A 58 14.44 38.63 -6.72
C GLY A 58 13.68 37.46 -6.08
N LEU A 59 13.01 37.74 -4.95
CA LEU A 59 12.30 36.75 -4.15
C LEU A 59 11.08 36.19 -4.89
N GLY A 60 11.08 34.88 -5.17
CA GLY A 60 9.98 34.22 -5.87
C GLY A 60 9.56 32.89 -5.24
N PRO A 61 8.70 32.11 -5.93
CA PRO A 61 8.21 30.82 -5.46
C PRO A 61 9.34 29.82 -5.15
N ALA A 62 10.41 29.84 -5.94
CA ALA A 62 11.57 28.97 -5.73
C ALA A 62 12.29 29.27 -4.41
N GLN A 63 12.52 30.54 -4.09
CA GLN A 63 13.12 30.97 -2.82
C GLN A 63 12.20 30.64 -1.65
N LEU A 64 10.90 30.85 -1.82
CA LEU A 64 9.90 30.49 -0.82
C LEU A 64 9.91 28.98 -0.53
N LEU A 65 10.01 28.14 -1.57
CA LEU A 65 10.14 26.69 -1.42
C LEU A 65 11.46 26.29 -0.76
N ALA A 66 12.56 26.96 -1.11
CA ALA A 66 13.87 26.72 -0.51
C ALA A 66 13.89 27.08 0.99
N ALA A 67 13.21 28.16 1.39
CA ALA A 67 13.04 28.51 2.80
C ALA A 67 12.19 27.48 3.56
N LEU A 68 11.19 26.88 2.91
CA LEU A 68 10.39 25.79 3.48
C LEU A 68 11.12 24.44 3.49
N ARG A 69 12.19 24.30 2.69
CA ARG A 69 12.98 23.07 2.52
C ARG A 69 14.48 23.39 2.47
N PRO A 70 15.08 23.83 3.58
CA PRO A 70 16.48 24.16 3.60
C PRO A 70 17.33 22.91 3.28
N PRO A 71 18.23 22.97 2.29
CA PRO A 71 19.03 21.82 1.87
C PRO A 71 20.00 21.32 2.97
N ASN A 72 20.39 22.19 3.90
CA ASN A 72 21.44 21.91 4.90
C ASN A 72 20.96 22.01 6.36
N GLY A 73 19.65 22.03 6.63
CA GLY A 73 19.11 22.11 8.00
C GLY A 73 19.44 23.42 8.74
N THR A 74 19.88 24.45 8.03
CA THR A 74 20.38 25.74 8.55
C THR A 74 19.28 26.75 8.90
N VAL A 75 18.00 26.39 8.74
CA VAL A 75 16.87 27.25 9.10
C VAL A 75 16.34 26.84 10.46
N THR A 76 16.13 27.82 11.33
CA THR A 76 15.39 27.62 12.57
C THR A 76 13.96 27.22 12.22
N ASP A 77 13.47 26.12 12.79
CA ASP A 77 12.09 25.64 12.63
C ASP A 77 11.04 26.78 12.72
N ALA A 78 11.35 27.85 13.45
CA ALA A 78 10.57 29.08 13.55
C ALA A 78 10.30 29.82 12.23
N LEU A 79 11.29 30.03 11.35
CA LEU A 79 11.08 30.72 10.07
C LEU A 79 10.24 29.86 9.13
N THR A 80 10.56 28.58 9.03
CA THR A 80 9.76 27.60 8.26
C THR A 80 8.31 27.61 8.71
N ASP A 81 8.07 27.59 10.03
CA ASP A 81 6.74 27.62 10.60
C ASP A 81 6.03 28.97 10.37
N ALA A 82 6.76 30.10 10.44
CA ALA A 82 6.22 31.43 10.17
C ALA A 82 5.79 31.58 8.70
N VAL A 83 6.66 31.19 7.76
CA VAL A 83 6.38 31.19 6.32
C VAL A 83 5.18 30.29 6.01
N LEU A 84 5.17 29.06 6.54
CA LEU A 84 4.06 28.14 6.30
C LEU A 84 2.74 28.64 6.89
N ARG A 85 2.76 29.28 8.08
CA ARG A 85 1.56 29.91 8.66
C ARG A 85 1.05 31.07 7.81
N ALA A 86 1.94 31.92 7.30
CA ALA A 86 1.56 33.02 6.41
C ALA A 86 0.89 32.50 5.12
N LEU A 87 1.47 31.45 4.52
CA LEU A 87 0.88 30.79 3.35
C LEU A 87 -0.46 30.12 3.66
N LEU A 88 -0.59 29.43 4.79
CA LEU A 88 -1.86 28.80 5.19
C LEU A 88 -2.96 29.81 5.49
N ARG A 89 -2.60 31.00 6.02
CA ARG A 89 -3.54 32.10 6.19
C ARG A 89 -4.00 32.64 4.83
N ARG A 90 -3.07 32.82 3.90
CA ARG A 90 -3.36 33.28 2.53
C ARG A 90 -4.18 32.27 1.73
N ALA A 91 -3.87 30.98 1.83
CA ALA A 91 -4.57 29.88 1.14
C ALA A 91 -6.03 29.72 1.57
N ALA A 92 -6.42 30.27 2.73
CA ALA A 92 -7.79 30.30 3.20
C ALA A 92 -8.69 31.29 2.44
N GLY A 93 -8.11 32.18 1.63
CA GLY A 93 -8.83 33.11 0.77
C GLY A 93 -9.58 32.43 -0.38
N ARG A 94 -10.20 33.26 -1.25
CA ARG A 94 -10.97 32.80 -2.43
C ARG A 94 -10.43 33.31 -3.76
N ASP A 95 -9.39 34.12 -3.74
CA ASP A 95 -8.80 34.75 -4.91
C ASP A 95 -7.70 33.88 -5.56
N ARG A 96 -7.13 34.37 -6.65
CA ARG A 96 -6.02 33.71 -7.35
C ARG A 96 -4.78 33.57 -6.46
N SER A 97 -4.59 34.53 -5.55
CA SER A 97 -3.52 34.52 -4.55
C SER A 97 -3.64 33.32 -3.61
N ALA A 98 -4.84 33.04 -3.11
CA ALA A 98 -5.11 31.87 -2.26
C ALA A 98 -4.82 30.54 -2.97
N THR A 99 -5.23 30.41 -4.23
CA THR A 99 -4.95 29.20 -5.04
C THR A 99 -3.45 29.00 -5.25
N LEU A 100 -2.72 30.07 -5.56
CA LEU A 100 -1.26 30.02 -5.73
C LEU A 100 -0.56 29.68 -4.41
N ALA A 101 -0.97 30.27 -3.28
CA ALA A 101 -0.43 29.93 -1.97
C ALA A 101 -0.64 28.45 -1.61
N ALA A 102 -1.85 27.92 -1.88
CA ALA A 102 -2.14 26.49 -1.71
C ALA A 102 -1.24 25.61 -2.59
N ARG A 103 -0.96 26.03 -3.84
CA ARG A 103 -0.04 25.31 -4.74
C ARG A 103 1.40 25.29 -4.22
N VAL A 104 1.89 26.40 -3.66
CA VAL A 104 3.21 26.45 -3.01
C VAL A 104 3.26 25.51 -1.80
N ILE A 105 2.21 25.50 -0.97
CA ILE A 105 2.12 24.58 0.18
C ILE A 105 2.16 23.13 -0.27
N VAL A 106 1.36 22.77 -1.28
CA VAL A 106 1.37 21.42 -1.87
C VAL A 106 2.78 21.08 -2.34
N GLN A 107 3.41 22.00 -3.09
CA GLN A 107 4.76 21.79 -3.59
C GLN A 107 5.73 21.57 -2.44
N ALA A 108 5.64 22.32 -1.33
CA ALA A 108 6.47 22.22 -0.13
C ALA A 108 6.22 20.95 0.70
N MET A 109 5.05 20.32 0.55
CA MET A 109 4.67 19.12 1.30
C MET A 109 4.83 17.80 0.52
N ILE A 110 5.31 17.81 -0.73
CA ILE A 110 5.54 16.60 -1.56
C ILE A 110 6.24 15.43 -0.83
N PRO A 111 7.40 15.57 -0.14
CA PRO A 111 8.03 14.47 0.59
C PRO A 111 7.11 13.86 1.66
N ALA A 112 6.30 14.67 2.33
CA ALA A 112 5.31 14.17 3.28
C ALA A 112 4.19 13.42 2.55
N ALA A 113 3.67 13.98 1.45
CA ALA A 113 2.64 13.34 0.62
C ALA A 113 3.11 12.00 0.02
N VAL A 114 4.35 11.91 -0.49
CA VAL A 114 4.97 10.66 -0.97
C VAL A 114 5.05 9.63 0.15
N ARG A 115 5.50 10.03 1.35
CA ARG A 115 5.55 9.12 2.51
C ARG A 115 4.15 8.63 2.92
N MET A 116 3.16 9.52 2.95
CA MET A 116 1.76 9.14 3.24
C MET A 116 1.25 8.14 2.21
N THR A 117 1.43 8.45 0.93
CA THR A 117 1.01 7.60 -0.20
C THR A 117 1.61 6.20 -0.08
N ARG A 118 2.94 6.08 0.12
CA ARG A 118 3.60 4.79 0.33
C ARG A 118 3.04 4.05 1.55
N GLY A 119 2.73 4.77 2.62
CA GLY A 119 2.13 4.22 3.82
C GLY A 119 0.73 3.66 3.62
N GLN A 120 -0.02 4.14 2.63
CA GLN A 120 -1.42 3.72 2.38
C GLN A 120 -1.58 2.65 1.30
N VAL A 121 -0.58 2.45 0.41
CA VAL A 121 -0.65 1.41 -0.65
C VAL A 121 -0.90 0.00 -0.09
N ARG A 122 -0.20 -0.37 1.00
CA ARG A 122 -0.32 -1.72 1.57
C ARG A 122 -1.59 -1.92 2.41
N PRO A 123 -1.98 -1.00 3.32
CA PRO A 123 -3.19 -1.17 4.13
C PRO A 123 -4.50 -1.16 3.31
N PHE A 124 -4.55 -0.41 2.22
CA PHE A 124 -5.72 -0.26 1.35
C PHE A 124 -5.49 -0.90 -0.02
N GLY A 125 -4.89 -2.10 -0.04
CA GLY A 125 -4.48 -2.82 -1.24
C GLY A 125 -5.54 -2.87 -2.35
N GLY A 126 -5.08 -3.00 -3.61
CA GLY A 126 -5.94 -2.94 -4.80
C GLY A 126 -5.88 -1.60 -5.55
N ARG A 127 -5.15 -0.60 -5.03
CA ARG A 127 -4.90 0.68 -5.71
C ARG A 127 -3.45 0.88 -6.05
N THR A 128 -3.21 1.61 -7.14
CA THR A 128 -1.86 1.98 -7.52
C THR A 128 -1.32 3.09 -6.63
N PHE A 129 0.01 3.23 -6.59
CA PHE A 129 0.66 4.35 -5.92
C PHE A 129 0.20 5.71 -6.50
N ASP A 130 -0.13 5.75 -7.79
CA ASP A 130 -0.58 6.97 -8.46
C ASP A 130 -2.00 7.37 -8.03
N ASP A 131 -2.93 6.41 -7.92
CA ASP A 131 -4.30 6.67 -7.46
C ASP A 131 -4.33 7.25 -6.04
N ILE A 132 -3.59 6.63 -5.13
CA ILE A 132 -3.45 7.11 -3.74
C ILE A 132 -2.71 8.46 -3.73
N GLY A 133 -1.75 8.66 -4.63
CA GLY A 133 -1.02 9.91 -4.80
C GLY A 133 -1.97 11.05 -5.19
N HIS A 134 -2.84 10.83 -6.17
CA HIS A 134 -3.87 11.77 -6.60
C HIS A 134 -4.79 12.17 -5.44
N MET A 135 -5.31 11.18 -4.72
CA MET A 135 -6.16 11.42 -3.55
C MET A 135 -5.43 12.18 -2.45
N THR A 136 -4.16 11.84 -2.19
CA THR A 136 -3.33 12.50 -1.18
C THR A 136 -3.07 13.97 -1.52
N ILE A 137 -2.78 14.28 -2.78
CA ILE A 137 -2.57 15.65 -3.25
C ILE A 137 -3.88 16.46 -3.18
N ALA A 138 -5.01 15.87 -3.60
CA ALA A 138 -6.32 16.52 -3.49
C ALA A 138 -6.68 16.82 -2.02
N ALA A 139 -6.50 15.83 -1.13
CA ALA A 139 -6.67 15.97 0.31
C ALA A 139 -5.82 17.10 0.89
N LEU A 140 -4.54 17.13 0.54
CA LEU A 140 -3.59 18.13 1.00
C LEU A 140 -4.01 19.53 0.57
N TYR A 141 -4.44 19.69 -0.68
CA TYR A 141 -4.94 20.97 -1.19
C TYR A 141 -6.18 21.44 -0.43
N VAL A 142 -7.15 20.55 -0.20
CA VAL A 142 -8.36 20.84 0.57
C VAL A 142 -8.03 21.25 2.02
N VAL A 143 -7.15 20.50 2.69
CA VAL A 143 -6.77 20.79 4.08
C VAL A 143 -5.99 22.10 4.18
N ALA A 144 -5.05 22.37 3.26
CA ALA A 144 -4.30 23.62 3.20
C ALA A 144 -5.22 24.84 3.08
N ARG A 145 -6.30 24.73 2.29
CA ARG A 145 -7.30 25.78 2.09
C ARG A 145 -8.37 25.88 3.17
N SER A 146 -8.40 24.96 4.13
CA SER A 146 -9.47 24.92 5.13
C SER A 146 -9.49 26.09 6.12
N GLY A 147 -8.43 26.90 6.19
CA GLY A 147 -8.31 28.02 7.12
C GLY A 147 -8.18 27.63 8.59
N ARG A 148 -8.02 26.33 8.91
CA ARG A 148 -7.98 25.85 10.30
C ARG A 148 -6.59 25.60 10.86
N ILE A 149 -5.58 25.41 10.01
CA ILE A 149 -4.25 24.97 10.47
C ILE A 149 -3.43 26.14 11.02
N HIS A 150 -3.52 27.33 10.41
CA HIS A 150 -2.65 28.47 10.75
C HIS A 150 -2.88 29.03 12.17
N THR A 151 -4.05 28.80 12.77
CA THR A 151 -4.39 29.21 14.14
C THR A 151 -3.99 28.20 15.20
N ARG A 152 -3.66 26.96 14.83
CA ARG A 152 -3.35 25.91 15.80
C ARG A 152 -1.96 26.11 16.43
N PRO A 153 -1.80 25.77 17.71
CA PRO A 153 -0.47 25.72 18.33
C PRO A 153 0.40 24.61 17.71
N GLY A 154 1.71 24.70 17.93
CA GLY A 154 2.69 23.72 17.45
C GLY A 154 3.14 23.92 16.00
N ARG A 155 3.58 22.84 15.35
CA ARG A 155 4.19 22.89 14.02
C ARG A 155 3.14 22.82 12.90
N PRO A 156 2.92 23.87 12.10
CA PRO A 156 1.93 23.89 11.02
C PRO A 156 2.10 22.75 10.00
N ALA A 157 3.34 22.36 9.67
CA ALA A 157 3.61 21.26 8.73
C ALA A 157 3.11 19.91 9.28
N ALA A 158 3.34 19.65 10.57
CA ALA A 158 2.87 18.42 11.22
C ALA A 158 1.34 18.39 11.32
N ASN A 159 0.72 19.51 11.69
CA ASN A 159 -0.75 19.63 11.75
C ASN A 159 -1.37 19.41 10.36
N LEU A 160 -0.81 20.02 9.32
CA LEU A 160 -1.24 19.85 7.93
C LEU A 160 -1.10 18.40 7.48
N ALA A 161 0.04 17.77 7.78
CA ALA A 161 0.30 16.37 7.44
C ALA A 161 -0.70 15.42 8.11
N LEU A 162 -0.96 15.61 9.41
CA LEU A 162 -1.88 14.77 10.17
C LEU A 162 -3.32 14.90 9.69
N ASP A 163 -3.79 16.14 9.46
CA ASP A 163 -5.15 16.37 8.95
C ASP A 163 -5.32 15.83 7.53
N THR A 164 -4.29 15.95 6.69
CA THR A 164 -4.26 15.35 5.35
C THR A 164 -4.37 13.83 5.42
N LEU A 165 -3.52 13.17 6.24
CA LEU A 165 -3.56 11.72 6.42
C LEU A 165 -4.93 11.25 6.93
N ARG A 166 -5.50 11.94 7.92
CA ARG A 166 -6.85 11.63 8.43
C ARG A 166 -7.94 11.80 7.38
N HIS A 167 -7.78 12.72 6.43
CA HIS A 167 -8.72 12.88 5.34
C HIS A 167 -8.55 11.72 4.34
N VAL A 168 -7.33 11.43 3.91
CA VAL A 168 -7.02 10.30 3.01
C VAL A 168 -7.52 8.97 3.58
N CYS A 169 -7.25 8.67 4.85
CA CYS A 169 -7.75 7.42 5.44
C CYS A 169 -9.28 7.36 5.48
N ARG A 170 -9.97 8.48 5.71
CA ARG A 170 -11.44 8.52 5.68
C ARG A 170 -11.99 8.27 4.29
N GLU A 171 -11.42 8.91 3.28
CA GLU A 171 -11.81 8.70 1.88
C GLU A 171 -11.54 7.25 1.46
N LEU A 172 -10.35 6.71 1.76
CA LEU A 172 -10.00 5.32 1.43
C LEU A 172 -10.88 4.30 2.15
N THR A 173 -11.31 4.57 3.39
CA THR A 173 -12.26 3.71 4.11
C THR A 173 -13.65 3.79 3.48
N ALA A 174 -14.17 4.99 3.20
CA ALA A 174 -15.48 5.18 2.59
C ALA A 174 -15.55 4.50 1.20
N ASP A 175 -14.50 4.69 0.40
CA ASP A 175 -14.37 4.11 -0.94
C ASP A 175 -14.27 2.57 -0.87
N ARG A 176 -13.63 2.02 0.18
CA ARG A 176 -13.61 0.57 0.43
C ARG A 176 -14.97 0.04 0.89
N GLU A 177 -15.72 0.78 1.69
CA GLU A 177 -17.06 0.40 2.11
C GLU A 177 -18.01 0.35 0.91
N GLU A 178 -17.98 1.37 0.04
CA GLU A 178 -18.74 1.42 -1.22
C GLU A 178 -18.41 0.24 -2.15
N HIS A 179 -17.13 -0.02 -2.41
CA HIS A 179 -16.73 -1.15 -3.26
C HIS A 179 -16.87 -2.51 -2.55
N GLY A 180 -16.88 -2.52 -1.22
CA GLY A 180 -17.05 -3.72 -0.40
C GLY A 180 -18.50 -4.21 -0.41
N GLU A 181 -19.46 -3.29 -0.44
CA GLU A 181 -20.88 -3.60 -0.67
C GLU A 181 -21.08 -4.21 -2.06
N ASP A 182 -20.44 -3.68 -3.09
CA ASP A 182 -20.46 -4.23 -4.45
C ASP A 182 -19.80 -5.62 -4.55
N LEU A 183 -18.68 -5.83 -3.85
CA LEU A 183 -18.01 -7.14 -3.77
C LEU A 183 -18.83 -8.18 -3.01
N ALA A 184 -19.51 -7.79 -1.92
CA ALA A 184 -20.41 -8.67 -1.20
C ALA A 184 -21.61 -9.07 -2.07
N ALA A 185 -22.20 -8.12 -2.81
CA ALA A 185 -23.26 -8.40 -3.76
C ALA A 185 -22.78 -9.30 -4.93
N ALA A 186 -21.53 -9.15 -5.37
CA ALA A 186 -20.92 -10.02 -6.37
C ALA A 186 -20.62 -11.44 -5.83
N GLN A 187 -20.27 -11.57 -4.54
CA GLN A 187 -20.09 -12.85 -3.87
C GLN A 187 -21.40 -13.64 -3.79
N ASP A 188 -22.52 -12.95 -3.56
CA ASP A 188 -23.87 -13.55 -3.55
C ASP A 188 -24.36 -13.96 -4.95
N LEU A 189 -23.77 -13.39 -6.02
CA LEU A 189 -24.02 -13.76 -7.41
C LEU A 189 -23.10 -14.89 -7.93
N ALA A 190 -22.01 -15.19 -7.22
CA ALA A 190 -21.12 -16.27 -7.58
C ALA A 190 -21.76 -17.62 -7.24
N ASP A 191 -22.03 -18.44 -8.25
CA ASP A 191 -22.45 -19.82 -8.05
C ASP A 191 -21.34 -20.55 -7.28
N SER A 192 -21.58 -20.78 -5.99
CA SER A 192 -20.62 -21.44 -5.10
C SER A 192 -20.54 -22.95 -5.35
N THR A 193 -21.33 -23.45 -6.30
CA THR A 193 -21.31 -24.84 -6.74
C THR A 193 -20.09 -25.06 -7.63
N PRO A 194 -19.13 -25.93 -7.24
CA PRO A 194 -17.97 -26.22 -8.08
C PRO A 194 -18.43 -26.70 -9.45
N GLY A 195 -17.84 -26.15 -10.51
CA GLY A 195 -18.17 -26.57 -11.88
C GLY A 195 -17.80 -28.05 -12.12
N PRO A 196 -18.34 -28.71 -13.16
CA PRO A 196 -18.05 -30.11 -13.45
C PRO A 196 -16.54 -30.43 -13.58
N ALA A 197 -15.75 -29.48 -14.08
CA ALA A 197 -14.29 -29.61 -14.18
C ALA A 197 -13.61 -29.66 -12.81
N GLU A 198 -13.97 -28.75 -11.90
CA GLU A 198 -13.43 -28.71 -10.53
C GLU A 198 -13.82 -29.95 -9.74
N MET A 199 -15.04 -30.47 -9.94
CA MET A 199 -15.47 -31.74 -9.34
C MET A 199 -14.63 -32.92 -9.84
N ALA A 200 -14.27 -32.95 -11.13
CA ALA A 200 -13.45 -34.01 -11.71
C ALA A 200 -11.99 -33.96 -11.21
N GLU A 201 -11.42 -32.76 -11.08
CA GLU A 201 -10.09 -32.54 -10.52
C GLU A 201 -10.03 -32.96 -9.04
N ALA A 202 -11.01 -32.52 -8.23
CA ALA A 202 -11.13 -32.93 -6.83
C ALA A 202 -11.22 -34.45 -6.69
N GLN A 203 -12.00 -35.12 -7.57
CA GLN A 203 -12.10 -36.58 -7.57
C GLN A 203 -10.76 -37.26 -7.90
N THR A 204 -9.98 -36.69 -8.82
CA THR A 204 -8.67 -37.19 -9.22
C THR A 204 -7.67 -37.12 -8.06
N VAL A 205 -7.61 -35.98 -7.36
CA VAL A 205 -6.76 -35.80 -6.17
C VAL A 205 -7.18 -36.76 -5.05
N ARG A 206 -8.49 -36.94 -4.81
CA ARG A 206 -8.98 -37.90 -3.81
C ARG A 206 -8.59 -39.34 -4.14
N ALA A 207 -8.72 -39.75 -5.40
CA ALA A 207 -8.35 -41.08 -5.85
C ALA A 207 -6.84 -41.33 -5.67
N ALA A 208 -5.99 -40.35 -6.04
CA ALA A 208 -4.55 -40.43 -5.85
C ALA A 208 -4.16 -40.47 -4.36
N ALA A 209 -4.80 -39.66 -3.52
CA ALA A 209 -4.59 -39.66 -2.07
C ALA A 209 -5.00 -40.98 -1.41
N ALA A 210 -6.11 -41.58 -1.86
CA ALA A 210 -6.55 -42.90 -1.41
C ALA A 210 -5.53 -44.00 -1.81
N ALA A 211 -5.06 -44.00 -3.06
CA ALA A 211 -4.04 -44.93 -3.54
C ALA A 211 -2.70 -44.80 -2.77
N ALA A 212 -2.35 -43.59 -2.34
CA ALA A 212 -1.16 -43.31 -1.52
C ALA A 212 -1.35 -43.58 -0.01
N GLY A 213 -2.56 -43.96 0.43
CA GLY A 213 -2.88 -44.21 1.84
C GLY A 213 -2.89 -42.95 2.71
N LEU A 214 -3.15 -41.77 2.12
CA LEU A 214 -3.18 -40.48 2.81
C LEU A 214 -4.52 -40.18 3.48
N GLN A 215 -5.55 -40.98 3.20
CA GLN A 215 -6.85 -40.90 3.86
C GLN A 215 -6.84 -41.74 5.16
N PRO A 216 -7.20 -41.16 6.32
CA PRO A 216 -7.48 -41.94 7.51
C PRO A 216 -8.66 -42.88 7.25
N THR A 217 -8.62 -44.11 7.78
CA THR A 217 -9.77 -45.00 7.74
C THR A 217 -10.90 -44.47 8.64
N GLY A 218 -11.93 -43.88 8.02
CA GLY A 218 -13.12 -43.35 8.69
C GLY A 218 -13.92 -42.45 7.75
N ALA A 219 -15.25 -42.49 7.81
CA ALA A 219 -16.12 -41.68 6.96
C ALA A 219 -15.96 -40.18 7.32
N VAL A 220 -15.48 -39.37 6.37
CA VAL A 220 -15.29 -37.93 6.57
C VAL A 220 -16.47 -37.17 5.96
N SER A 221 -17.11 -36.32 6.76
CA SER A 221 -18.14 -35.39 6.30
C SER A 221 -17.52 -34.33 5.39
N GLU A 222 -18.05 -34.19 4.18
CA GLU A 222 -17.64 -33.21 3.17
C GLU A 222 -18.28 -31.84 3.46
N GLY A 223 -17.58 -30.97 4.18
CA GLY A 223 -17.91 -29.55 4.29
C GLY A 223 -16.63 -28.73 4.29
N GLU A 224 -16.64 -27.53 3.70
CA GLU A 224 -15.63 -26.44 3.55
C GLU A 224 -14.13 -26.73 3.81
N ALA A 225 -13.78 -27.46 4.85
CA ALA A 225 -12.50 -28.17 4.99
C ALA A 225 -12.11 -28.98 3.74
N GLY A 226 -13.06 -29.33 2.85
CA GLY A 226 -12.81 -30.03 1.59
C GLY A 226 -11.77 -29.36 0.68
N ARG A 227 -11.86 -28.04 0.44
CA ARG A 227 -10.97 -27.37 -0.55
C ARG A 227 -9.54 -27.23 -0.04
N ALA A 228 -9.34 -26.64 1.13
CA ALA A 228 -8.01 -26.54 1.74
C ALA A 228 -7.37 -27.91 1.98
N ARG A 229 -8.19 -28.93 2.25
CA ARG A 229 -7.72 -30.31 2.33
C ARG A 229 -7.29 -30.87 0.99
N LEU A 230 -8.02 -30.61 -0.09
CA LEU A 230 -7.63 -31.04 -1.44
C LEU A 230 -6.31 -30.41 -1.85
N GLU A 231 -6.14 -29.10 -1.64
CA GLU A 231 -4.90 -28.38 -1.93
C GLU A 231 -3.72 -28.95 -1.12
N LEU A 232 -3.94 -29.28 0.17
CA LEU A 232 -2.92 -29.94 0.98
C LEU A 232 -2.58 -31.34 0.46
N LEU A 233 -3.58 -32.14 0.06
CA LEU A 233 -3.36 -33.48 -0.46
C LEU A 233 -2.60 -33.45 -1.78
N GLU A 234 -2.96 -32.54 -2.68
CA GLU A 234 -2.26 -32.29 -3.92
C GLU A 234 -0.79 -31.91 -3.67
N LEU A 235 -0.54 -30.95 -2.78
CA LEU A 235 0.82 -30.56 -2.40
C LEU A 235 1.63 -31.73 -1.82
N VAL A 236 1.03 -32.57 -0.98
CA VAL A 236 1.70 -33.75 -0.41
C VAL A 236 1.97 -34.80 -1.49
N LEU A 237 1.04 -35.03 -2.41
CA LEU A 237 1.21 -35.95 -3.54
C LEU A 237 2.34 -35.48 -4.48
N ASP A 238 2.41 -34.19 -4.78
CA ASP A 238 3.49 -33.58 -5.56
C ASP A 238 4.85 -33.67 -4.86
N ALA A 239 4.88 -33.43 -3.56
CA ALA A 239 6.10 -33.58 -2.77
C ALA A 239 6.54 -35.05 -2.70
N MET A 240 5.61 -36.01 -2.73
CA MET A 240 5.91 -37.44 -2.79
C MET A 240 6.39 -37.87 -4.19
N SER A 241 5.75 -37.38 -5.25
CA SER A 241 6.11 -37.71 -6.64
C SER A 241 7.50 -37.16 -7.01
N SER A 242 7.85 -35.98 -6.50
CA SER A 242 9.18 -35.38 -6.62
C SER A 242 10.25 -36.00 -5.72
N GLY A 243 9.88 -36.95 -4.84
CA GLY A 243 10.80 -37.59 -3.90
C GLY A 243 11.20 -36.74 -2.70
N THR A 244 10.64 -35.53 -2.55
CA THR A 244 10.88 -34.65 -1.40
C THR A 244 10.37 -35.27 -0.10
N LEU A 245 9.19 -35.91 -0.14
CA LEU A 245 8.58 -36.60 0.99
C LEU A 245 8.53 -38.11 0.73
N SER A 246 8.84 -38.89 1.77
CA SER A 246 8.54 -40.33 1.73
C SER A 246 7.04 -40.57 1.94
N PRO A 247 6.49 -41.73 1.55
CA PRO A 247 5.09 -42.08 1.83
C PRO A 247 4.73 -42.03 3.33
N ALA A 248 5.71 -42.34 4.20
CA ALA A 248 5.51 -42.25 5.65
C ALA A 248 5.45 -40.81 6.15
N ASP A 249 6.21 -39.89 5.53
CA ASP A 249 6.16 -38.45 5.83
C ASP A 249 4.83 -37.84 5.34
N GLY A 250 4.40 -38.22 4.13
CA GLY A 250 3.11 -37.80 3.57
C GLY A 250 1.94 -38.19 4.47
N ARG A 251 1.91 -39.44 4.97
CA ARG A 251 0.89 -39.89 5.94
C ARG A 251 0.94 -39.11 7.25
N ALA A 252 2.12 -38.80 7.78
CA ALA A 252 2.26 -38.06 9.03
C ALA A 252 1.70 -36.63 8.94
N ILE A 253 1.81 -35.98 7.77
CA ILE A 253 1.18 -34.69 7.49
C ILE A 253 -0.33 -34.88 7.26
N ALA A 254 -0.70 -35.76 6.33
CA ALA A 254 -2.07 -35.93 5.88
C ALA A 254 -3.02 -36.38 7.00
N TRP A 255 -2.59 -37.24 7.91
CA TRP A 255 -3.45 -37.70 9.00
C TRP A 255 -3.62 -36.68 10.14
N HIS A 256 -2.68 -35.74 10.27
CA HIS A 256 -2.74 -34.72 11.33
C HIS A 256 -3.55 -33.49 10.91
N TYR A 257 -3.42 -33.05 9.66
CA TYR A 257 -4.08 -31.86 9.14
C TYR A 257 -5.35 -32.23 8.35
N THR A 258 -6.32 -32.80 9.05
CA THR A 258 -7.66 -33.13 8.54
C THR A 258 -8.71 -32.61 9.53
N THR A 259 -9.99 -32.58 9.15
CA THR A 259 -11.09 -32.08 9.99
C THR A 259 -11.23 -32.86 11.30
N ASP A 260 -10.93 -34.17 11.26
CA ASP A 260 -10.85 -35.04 12.44
C ASP A 260 -9.44 -35.66 12.54
N PRO A 261 -8.48 -34.95 13.17
CA PRO A 261 -7.08 -35.37 13.22
C PRO A 261 -6.87 -36.73 13.89
N VAL A 262 -6.09 -37.60 13.25
CA VAL A 262 -5.59 -38.81 13.93
C VAL A 262 -4.57 -38.39 14.98
N THR A 263 -4.82 -38.72 16.24
CA THR A 263 -3.88 -38.45 17.33
C THR A 263 -2.56 -39.16 17.12
N ASP A 264 -1.45 -38.58 17.62
CA ASP A 264 -0.11 -39.16 17.46
C ASP A 264 0.01 -40.56 18.05
N THR A 265 -0.72 -40.82 19.14
CA THR A 265 -0.82 -42.16 19.74
C THR A 265 -1.51 -43.14 18.80
N ALA A 266 -2.68 -42.79 18.26
CA ALA A 266 -3.42 -43.67 17.35
C ALA A 266 -2.66 -43.93 16.05
N ALA A 267 -2.02 -42.91 15.50
CA ALA A 267 -1.18 -43.05 14.31
C ALA A 267 0.03 -43.95 14.57
N ALA A 268 0.70 -43.76 15.71
CA ALA A 268 1.84 -44.56 16.11
C ALA A 268 1.49 -46.04 16.32
N THR A 269 0.33 -46.35 16.93
CA THR A 269 -0.18 -47.73 17.05
C THR A 269 -0.40 -48.36 15.67
N ARG A 270 -0.99 -47.62 14.72
CA ARG A 270 -1.24 -48.13 13.35
C ARG A 270 0.05 -48.41 12.57
N THR A 271 1.13 -47.69 12.86
CA THR A 271 2.41 -47.84 12.13
C THR A 271 3.48 -48.59 12.90
N GLY A 272 3.16 -49.15 14.07
CA GLY A 272 4.13 -49.88 14.91
C GLY A 272 5.27 -48.99 15.43
N THR A 273 4.99 -47.72 15.73
CA THR A 273 5.97 -46.74 16.24
C THR A 273 5.53 -46.17 17.60
N THR A 274 6.32 -45.25 18.16
CA THR A 274 5.93 -44.48 19.35
C THR A 274 5.33 -43.13 18.97
N ALA A 275 4.45 -42.57 19.82
CA ALA A 275 3.82 -41.27 19.59
C ALA A 275 4.86 -40.14 19.42
N THR A 276 5.94 -40.17 20.21
CA THR A 276 7.05 -39.20 20.12
C THR A 276 7.83 -39.30 18.81
N ALA A 277 8.05 -40.52 18.31
CA ALA A 277 8.67 -40.74 17.00
C ALA A 277 7.78 -40.22 15.87
N TRP A 278 6.46 -40.42 15.99
CA TRP A 278 5.48 -39.93 15.03
C TRP A 278 5.43 -38.39 14.98
N GLN A 279 5.36 -37.74 16.14
CA GLN A 279 5.41 -36.28 16.25
C GLN A 279 6.69 -35.71 15.61
N ARG A 280 7.86 -36.28 15.93
CA ARG A 280 9.14 -35.86 15.35
C ARG A 280 9.18 -36.05 13.83
N ARG A 281 8.61 -37.15 13.32
CA ARG A 281 8.49 -37.39 11.87
C ARG A 281 7.65 -36.30 11.22
N ARG A 282 6.46 -35.99 11.75
CA ARG A 282 5.61 -34.91 11.23
C ARG A 282 6.36 -33.58 11.20
N SER A 283 6.98 -33.17 12.31
CA SER A 283 7.70 -31.89 12.37
C SER A 283 8.81 -31.80 11.32
N ARG A 284 9.56 -32.88 11.10
CA ARG A 284 10.62 -32.93 10.07
C ARG A 284 10.04 -32.94 8.65
N ALA A 285 8.95 -33.65 8.43
CA ALA A 285 8.25 -33.68 7.14
C ALA A 285 7.76 -32.28 6.75
N VAL A 286 7.12 -31.57 7.70
CA VAL A 286 6.68 -30.17 7.50
C VAL A 286 7.89 -29.27 7.21
N ALA A 287 8.95 -29.34 8.01
CA ALA A 287 10.14 -28.52 7.79
C ALA A 287 10.78 -28.78 6.40
N ARG A 288 10.82 -30.03 5.95
CA ARG A 288 11.36 -30.39 4.63
C ARG A 288 10.47 -29.87 3.50
N LEU A 289 9.15 -29.97 3.65
CA LEU A 289 8.19 -29.41 2.70
C LEU A 289 8.28 -27.88 2.62
N SER A 290 8.39 -27.19 3.76
CA SER A 290 8.60 -25.74 3.78
C SER A 290 9.91 -25.34 3.10
N ALA A 291 11.00 -26.09 3.32
CA ALA A 291 12.28 -25.82 2.70
C ALA A 291 12.26 -26.02 1.17
N SER A 292 11.56 -27.04 0.67
CA SER A 292 11.45 -27.27 -0.79
C SER A 292 10.64 -26.19 -1.50
N LEU A 293 9.65 -25.60 -0.82
CA LEU A 293 8.89 -24.46 -1.33
C LEU A 293 9.72 -23.17 -1.37
N GLN A 294 10.65 -22.97 -0.43
CA GLN A 294 11.56 -21.81 -0.44
C GLN A 294 12.64 -21.90 -1.53
N LEU A 295 12.97 -23.11 -1.98
CA LEU A 295 13.95 -23.36 -3.05
C LEU A 295 13.35 -23.27 -4.47
N ARG A 296 12.03 -23.17 -4.60
CA ARG A 296 11.33 -22.85 -5.87
C ARG A 296 11.10 -21.34 -5.95
N PRO A 297 12.02 -20.53 -6.52
CA PRO A 297 11.63 -19.20 -6.96
C PRO A 297 10.57 -19.36 -8.06
N ALA A 298 9.57 -18.48 -8.04
CA ALA A 298 8.53 -18.42 -9.07
C ALA A 298 9.18 -18.35 -10.46
N ALA A 299 8.97 -19.40 -11.24
CA ALA A 299 9.23 -19.42 -12.68
C ALA A 299 7.97 -18.97 -13.40
#